data_AF-A0A645I8K6-F1
#
_entry.id   AF-A0A645I8K6-F1
#
_cell.length_a   1.000
_cell.length_b   1.000
_cell.length_c   1.000
_cell.angle_alpha   90.00
_cell.angle_beta   90.00
_cell.angle_gamma   90.00
#
_symmetry.space_group_name_H-M   'P 1'
#
loop_
_entity.id
_entity.type
_entity.pdbx_description
1 polymer ?
#
loop_
_entity_poly.entity_id
_entity_poly.type
_entity_poly.pdbx_seq_one_letter_code
_entity_poly.pdbx_strand_id
1 'polypeptide(L)'
;MYCRKAEEAHAHDDIEAVCRWTAKFNDRIYDSCEMPRLKEQIKTTQKYLRTFRFTSFKEATRTEQALKEHAEIIRLVEKKDYEGAALATSVHLRDAMQAYIRLWRQRKGKM
;
A
#
# COMPACT_ATOMS: atom_id res chain seq x y z
N MET A 1 -3.94 -7.44 12.88
CA MET A 1 -3.53 -6.35 13.80
C MET A 1 -3.10 -5.08 13.05
N TYR A 2 -2.22 -5.14 12.03
CA TYR A 2 -1.76 -3.93 11.30
C TYR A 2 -2.83 -3.26 10.43
N CYS A 3 -3.65 -4.02 9.70
CA CYS A 3 -4.75 -3.46 8.88
C CYS A 3 -5.82 -2.78 9.74
N ARG A 4 -6.26 -3.42 10.84
CA ARG A 4 -7.17 -2.78 11.82
C ARG A 4 -6.62 -1.44 12.36
N LYS A 5 -5.32 -1.36 12.66
CA LYS A 5 -4.70 -0.10 13.09
C LYS A 5 -4.65 0.96 11.98
N ALA A 6 -4.56 0.55 10.72
CA ALA A 6 -4.66 1.46 9.57
C ALA A 6 -6.11 1.94 9.34
N GLU A 7 -7.10 1.07 9.54
CA GLU A 7 -8.53 1.41 9.51
C GLU A 7 -8.89 2.41 10.62
N GLU A 8 -8.44 2.16 11.86
CA GLU A 8 -8.62 3.08 12.99
C GLU A 8 -7.97 4.44 12.70
N ALA A 9 -6.75 4.47 12.16
CA ALA A 9 -6.07 5.70 11.78
C ALA A 9 -6.82 6.47 10.67
N HIS A 10 -7.38 5.75 9.69
CA HIS A 10 -8.17 6.34 8.63
C HIS A 10 -9.46 6.99 9.18
N ALA A 11 -10.13 6.33 10.13
CA ALA A 11 -11.35 6.86 10.76
C ALA A 11 -11.11 8.17 11.54
N HIS A 12 -9.86 8.47 11.90
CA HIS A 12 -9.45 9.70 12.58
C HIS A 12 -8.70 10.68 11.66
N ASP A 13 -8.71 10.46 10.34
CA ASP A 13 -7.98 11.25 9.34
C ASP A 13 -6.45 11.37 9.59
N ASP A 14 -5.86 10.43 10.35
CA ASP A 14 -4.41 10.39 10.62
C ASP A 14 -3.67 9.67 9.48
N ILE A 15 -3.41 10.41 8.40
CA ILE A 15 -2.74 9.89 7.19
C ILE A 15 -1.32 9.39 7.48
N GLU A 16 -0.60 10.01 8.42
CA GLU A 16 0.74 9.54 8.80
C GLU A 16 0.68 8.17 9.47
N ALA A 17 -0.29 7.95 10.34
CA ALA A 17 -0.53 6.65 10.95
C ALA A 17 -0.98 5.61 9.93
N VAL A 18 -1.85 5.95 8.98
CA VAL A 18 -2.24 5.06 7.88
C VAL A 18 -1.01 4.58 7.11
N CYS A 19 -0.13 5.51 6.72
CA CYS A 19 1.11 5.20 6.01
C CYS A 19 2.06 4.32 6.85
N ARG A 20 2.18 4.60 8.15
CA ARG A 20 3.03 3.86 9.08
C ARG A 20 2.56 2.41 9.25
N TRP A 21 1.27 2.19 9.46
CA TRP A 21 0.72 0.86 9.71
C TRP A 21 0.69 0.00 8.44
N THR A 22 0.39 0.58 7.28
CA THR A 22 0.49 -0.11 5.98
C THR A 22 1.95 -0.45 5.64
N ALA A 23 2.93 0.39 5.98
CA ALA A 23 4.34 0.04 5.84
C ALA A 23 4.73 -1.15 6.74
N LYS A 24 4.33 -1.15 8.02
CA LYS A 24 4.60 -2.27 8.94
C LYS A 24 3.96 -3.58 8.51
N PHE A 25 2.77 -3.54 7.92
CA PHE A 25 2.12 -4.71 7.32
C PHE A 25 3.01 -5.34 6.24
N ASN A 26 3.46 -4.50 5.31
CA ASN A 26 4.34 -4.92 4.21
C ASN A 26 5.66 -5.50 4.75
N ASP A 27 6.31 -4.81 5.69
CA ASP A 27 7.54 -5.30 6.33
C ASP A 27 7.36 -6.71 6.93
N ARG A 28 6.21 -6.98 7.57
CA ARG A 28 5.93 -8.29 8.15
C ARG A 28 5.80 -9.40 7.10
N ILE A 29 5.23 -9.10 5.94
CA ILE A 29 5.17 -10.07 4.82
C ILE A 29 6.60 -10.42 4.38
N TYR A 30 7.46 -9.43 4.17
CA TYR A 30 8.83 -9.69 3.73
C TYR A 30 9.66 -10.42 4.79
N ASP A 31 9.44 -10.14 6.07
CA ASP A 31 10.07 -10.89 7.17
C ASP A 31 9.71 -12.37 7.13
N SER A 32 8.46 -12.69 6.78
CA SER A 32 7.98 -14.07 6.71
C SER A 32 8.51 -14.85 5.50
N CYS A 33 9.08 -14.18 4.50
CA CYS A 33 9.66 -14.83 3.34
C CYS A 33 11.03 -15.46 3.60
N GLU A 34 11.69 -15.18 4.74
CA GLU A 34 13.03 -15.69 5.10
C GLU A 34 14.12 -15.48 4.02
N MET A 35 13.93 -14.48 3.14
CA MET A 35 14.84 -14.16 2.04
C MET A 35 15.49 -12.77 2.23
N PRO A 36 16.59 -12.66 3.00
CA PRO A 36 17.16 -11.37 3.40
C PRO A 36 17.66 -10.53 2.21
N ARG A 37 18.22 -11.16 1.17
CA ARG A 37 18.67 -10.47 -0.06
C ARG A 37 17.49 -9.89 -0.87
N LEU A 38 16.40 -10.65 -0.98
CA LEU A 38 15.17 -10.20 -1.65
C LEU A 38 14.55 -9.03 -0.89
N LYS A 39 14.51 -9.12 0.45
CA LYS A 39 14.04 -8.04 1.32
C LYS A 39 14.85 -6.76 1.12
N GLU A 40 16.17 -6.85 1.01
CA GLU A 40 17.04 -5.70 0.75
C GLU A 40 16.77 -5.05 -0.61
N GLN A 41 16.61 -5.83 -1.68
CA GLN A 41 16.25 -5.33 -3.01
C GLN A 41 14.88 -4.64 -3.01
N ILE A 42 13.91 -5.20 -2.29
CA ILE A 42 12.56 -4.64 -2.17
C ILE A 42 12.57 -3.36 -1.33
N LYS A 43 13.43 -3.23 -0.32
CA LYS A 43 13.50 -2.08 0.58
C LYS A 43 13.76 -0.77 -0.16
N THR A 44 14.63 -0.81 -1.17
CA THR A 44 14.94 0.35 -2.02
C THR A 44 13.71 0.74 -2.85
N THR A 45 13.03 -0.24 -3.45
CA THR A 45 11.77 -0.05 -4.17
C THR A 45 10.67 0.50 -3.27
N GLN A 46 10.53 0.00 -2.05
CA GLN A 46 9.56 0.48 -1.07
C GLN A 46 9.77 1.95 -0.69
N LYS A 47 11.02 2.41 -0.61
CA LYS A 47 11.33 3.81 -0.31
C LYS A 47 10.73 4.73 -1.37
N TYR A 48 10.84 4.35 -2.64
CA TYR A 48 10.19 5.05 -3.76
C TYR A 48 8.65 4.97 -3.66
N LEU A 49 8.10 3.79 -3.36
CA LEU A 49 6.65 3.59 -3.23
C LEU A 49 6.03 4.34 -2.04
N ARG A 50 6.82 4.71 -1.03
CA ARG A 50 6.35 5.45 0.16
C ARG A 50 5.85 6.85 -0.23
N THR A 51 6.53 7.50 -1.17
CA THR A 51 6.12 8.82 -1.71
C THR A 51 4.78 8.73 -2.44
N PHE A 52 4.55 7.65 -3.19
CA PHE A 52 3.28 7.41 -3.88
C PHE A 52 2.15 7.23 -2.87
N ARG A 53 2.35 6.38 -1.85
CA ARG A 53 1.35 6.14 -0.78
C ARG A 53 1.00 7.41 -0.01
N PHE A 54 2.00 8.17 0.44
CA PHE A 54 1.75 9.40 1.20
C PHE A 54 0.96 10.45 0.39
N THR A 55 1.18 10.49 -0.92
CA THR A 55 0.49 11.45 -1.79
C THR A 55 -0.90 10.96 -2.17
N SER A 56 -1.05 9.67 -2.52
CA SER A 56 -2.30 9.09 -3.01
C SER A 56 -3.35 8.93 -1.91
N PHE A 57 -2.93 8.66 -0.66
CA PHE A 57 -3.85 8.54 0.49
C PHE A 57 -4.42 9.87 0.99
N LYS A 58 -4.02 11.01 0.39
CA LYS A 58 -4.69 12.29 0.63
C LYS A 58 -6.10 12.35 0.03
N GLU A 59 -6.44 11.47 -0.90
CA GLU A 59 -7.81 11.29 -1.38
C GLU A 59 -8.48 10.16 -0.59
N ALA A 60 -9.53 10.49 0.17
CA ALA A 60 -10.24 9.51 1.01
C ALA A 60 -10.74 8.29 0.23
N THR A 61 -11.23 8.50 -1.00
CA THR A 61 -11.69 7.43 -1.90
C THR A 61 -10.58 6.45 -2.27
N ARG A 62 -9.33 6.94 -2.45
CA ARG A 62 -8.18 6.07 -2.72
C ARG A 62 -7.80 5.25 -1.49
N THR A 63 -7.88 5.85 -0.30
CA THR A 63 -7.58 5.17 0.97
C THR A 63 -8.56 4.01 1.19
N GLU A 64 -9.86 4.23 1.01
CA GLU A 64 -10.87 3.17 1.11
C GLU A 64 -10.62 2.03 0.11
N GLN A 65 -10.32 2.37 -1.14
CA GLN A 65 -9.97 1.39 -2.18
C GLN A 65 -8.73 0.57 -1.78
N ALA A 66 -7.70 1.22 -1.24
CA ALA A 66 -6.45 0.56 -0.86
C ALA A 66 -6.65 -0.45 0.27
N LEU A 67 -7.52 -0.13 1.23
CA LEU A 67 -7.86 -1.03 2.33
C LEU A 67 -8.58 -2.28 1.80
N LYS A 68 -9.50 -2.13 0.84
CA LYS A 68 -10.17 -3.27 0.17
C LYS A 68 -9.18 -4.14 -0.60
N GLU A 69 -8.26 -3.52 -1.35
CA GLU A 69 -7.18 -4.22 -2.06
C GLU A 69 -6.29 -5.02 -1.09
N HIS A 70 -5.92 -4.43 0.05
CA HIS A 70 -5.12 -5.11 1.07
C HIS A 70 -5.85 -6.32 1.69
N ALA A 71 -7.14 -6.17 2.01
CA ALA A 71 -7.95 -7.27 2.52
C ALA A 71 -8.01 -8.44 1.52
N GLU A 72 -8.15 -8.14 0.23
CA GLU A 72 -8.19 -9.15 -0.83
C GLU A 72 -6.85 -9.88 -0.99
N ILE A 73 -5.73 -9.15 -0.95
CA ILE A 73 -4.39 -9.77 -0.99
C ILE A 73 -4.22 -10.75 0.17
N ILE A 74 -4.61 -10.36 1.39
CA ILE A 74 -4.54 -11.24 2.57
C ILE A 74 -5.42 -12.48 2.36
N ARG A 75 -6.67 -12.29 1.92
CA ARG A 75 -7.61 -13.38 1.67
C ARG A 75 -7.05 -14.40 0.66
N LEU A 76 -6.36 -13.94 -0.38
CA LEU A 76 -5.75 -14.80 -1.40
C LEU A 76 -4.53 -15.55 -0.85
N VAL A 77 -3.68 -14.88 -0.07
CA VAL A 77 -2.56 -15.52 0.65
C VAL A 77 -3.07 -16.59 1.62
N GLU A 78 -4.13 -16.33 2.39
CA GLU A 78 -4.74 -17.29 3.31
C GLU A 78 -5.28 -18.53 2.58
N LYS A 79 -5.83 -18.34 1.37
CA LYS A 79 -6.27 -19.45 0.51
C LYS A 79 -5.12 -20.16 -0.23
N LYS A 80 -3.87 -19.72 -0.05
CA LYS A 80 -2.69 -20.18 -0.78
C LYS A 80 -2.79 -20.00 -2.30
N ASP A 81 -3.61 -19.05 -2.75
CA ASP A 81 -3.71 -18.64 -4.15
C ASP A 81 -2.64 -17.58 -4.43
N TYR A 82 -1.42 -18.05 -4.67
CA TYR A 82 -0.26 -17.16 -4.81
C TYR A 82 -0.27 -16.40 -6.14
N GLU A 83 -0.79 -16.99 -7.21
CA GLU A 83 -0.95 -16.32 -8.50
C GLU A 83 -1.99 -15.19 -8.40
N GLY A 84 -3.13 -15.48 -7.77
CA GLY A 84 -4.14 -14.47 -7.48
C GLY A 84 -3.59 -13.36 -6.59
N ALA A 85 -2.86 -13.69 -5.52
CA ALA A 85 -2.26 -12.71 -4.64
C ALA A 85 -1.24 -11.80 -5.37
N ALA A 86 -0.43 -12.37 -6.27
CA ALA A 86 0.52 -11.62 -7.09
C ALA A 86 -0.20 -10.67 -8.07
N LEU A 87 -1.28 -11.13 -8.70
CA LEU A 87 -2.11 -10.30 -9.57
C LEU A 87 -2.77 -9.15 -8.80
N ALA A 88 -3.40 -9.45 -7.66
CA ALA A 88 -4.03 -8.45 -6.80
C ALA A 88 -3.02 -7.40 -6.31
N THR A 89 -1.81 -7.83 -5.94
CA THR A 89 -0.72 -6.93 -5.56
C THR A 89 -0.30 -6.03 -6.73
N SER A 90 -0.25 -6.58 -7.95
CA SER A 90 0.10 -5.81 -9.16
C SER A 90 -0.96 -4.75 -9.50
N VAL A 91 -2.25 -5.08 -9.31
CA VAL A 91 -3.36 -4.11 -9.44
C VAL A 91 -3.24 -3.00 -8.41
N HIS A 92 -3.05 -3.33 -7.13
CA HIS A 92 -2.86 -2.35 -6.05
C HIS A 92 -1.75 -1.33 -6.36
N LEU A 93 -0.60 -1.82 -6.84
CA LEU A 93 0.55 -0.97 -7.21
C LEU A 93 0.22 -0.06 -8.40
N ARG A 94 -0.47 -0.59 -9.42
CA ARG A 94 -0.91 0.18 -10.59
C ARG A 94 -1.86 1.31 -10.19
N ASP A 95 -2.84 1.02 -9.34
CA ASP A 95 -3.85 1.98 -8.92
C ASP A 95 -3.25 3.07 -8.03
N ALA A 96 -2.29 2.71 -7.17
CA ALA A 96 -1.50 3.68 -6.40
C ALA A 96 -0.69 4.61 -7.32
N MET A 97 -0.07 4.08 -8.37
CA MET A 97 0.69 4.86 -9.36
C MET A 97 -0.23 5.81 -10.15
N GLN A 98 -1.38 5.32 -10.63
CA GLN A 98 -2.34 6.14 -11.37
C GLN A 98 -2.89 7.29 -10.52
N ALA A 99 -3.24 7.02 -9.26
CA ALA A 99 -3.67 8.05 -8.31
C ALA A 99 -2.58 9.11 -8.09
N TYR A 100 -1.33 8.68 -7.91
CA TYR A 100 -0.20 9.60 -7.79
C TYR A 100 -0.04 10.50 -9.03
N ILE A 101 -0.05 9.92 -10.24
CA ILE A 101 0.10 10.69 -11.49
C ILE A 101 -1.04 11.70 -11.65
N ARG A 102 -2.29 11.30 -11.35
CA ARG A 102 -3.45 12.18 -11.38
C ARG A 102 -3.27 13.38 -10.45
N LEU A 103 -2.90 13.14 -9.19
CA LEU A 103 -2.67 14.19 -8.19
C LEU A 103 -1.49 15.09 -8.55
N TRP A 104 -0.42 14.52 -9.10
CA TRP A 104 0.73 15.29 -9.55
C TRP A 104 0.37 16.23 -10.70
N ARG A 105 -0.41 15.76 -11.69
CA ARG A 105 -0.91 16.58 -12.81
C ARG A 105 -1.80 17.72 -12.32
N GLN A 106 -2.70 17.44 -11.37
CA GLN A 106 -3.57 18.48 -10.77
C GLN A 106 -2.77 19.56 -10.03
N ARG A 107 -1.64 19.20 -9.38
CA ARG A 107 -0.75 20.17 -8.74
C ARG A 107 0.00 21.02 -9.77
N LYS A 108 0.49 20.42 -10.85
CA LYS A 108 1.21 21.14 -11.91
C LYS A 108 0.34 22.12 -12.70
N GLY A 109 -0.95 21.80 -12.89
CA GLY A 109 -1.91 22.69 -13.54
C GLY A 109 -2.43 23.84 -12.67
N LYS A 110 -2.08 23.85 -11.37
CA LYS A 110 -2.39 24.93 -10.42
C LYS A 110 -1.20 25.86 -10.15
N MET A 111 -0.02 25.58 -10.73
CA MET A 111 1.18 26.41 -10.66
C MET A 111 1.31 27.30 -11.89
#